data_AF-A0A1E3XEZ7-F1
#
_entry.id   AF-A0A1E3XEZ7-F1
#
_cell.length_a   1.000
_cell.length_b   1.000
_cell.length_c   1.000
_cell.angle_alpha   90.00
_cell.angle_beta   90.00
_cell.angle_gamma   90.00
#
_symmetry.space_group_name_H-M   'P 1'
#
loop_
_entity.id
_entity.type
_entity.pdbx_description
1 polymer ?
#
loop_
_entity_poly.entity_id
_entity_poly.type
_entity_poly.pdbx_seq_one_letter_code
_entity_poly.pdbx_strand_id
1 'polypeptide(L)'
;MKTIQSKLAVIFIAFFSCFCFLLPSYAITKNEMGIVINLSGKQRMLTQKMSKEMLLIAKGVDEAQNKENLGKTAALFDKTLKGLIHGDEDLKLVGIEDAKIVGQLERVAMLWGKFKKNVDSVLSGDTSKGISEKIAKENLPLLKNMNRAVKMYEDYAKKLGGESLDARMAVTLNLSGKQRMLTQKMTKEVLLVANGIDPDKNKSELKKTTELFGRTLKGLLDGDDGLRLTGTKDLVIRDQLKLVAELWEEYKYVLNEIMSSESSVVSEEYLVKVAKINLPLLREMNKAVKMYEESVK
;
A
#
# COMPACT_ATOMS: atom_id res chain seq x y z
N MET A 1 58.31 45.38 2.28
CA MET A 1 58.11 43.91 2.38
C MET A 1 56.87 43.49 3.17
N LYS A 2 56.52 44.12 4.31
CA LYS A 2 55.32 43.75 5.11
C LYS A 2 53.95 43.96 4.41
N THR A 3 53.87 44.82 3.39
CA THR A 3 52.62 45.19 2.69
C THR A 3 52.24 44.29 1.52
N ILE A 4 53.16 43.46 1.03
CA ILE A 4 52.90 42.51 -0.08
C ILE A 4 52.43 41.17 0.48
N GLN A 5 52.98 40.73 1.61
CA GLN A 5 52.54 39.51 2.30
C GLN A 5 51.11 39.60 2.85
N SER A 6 50.65 40.79 3.27
CA SER A 6 49.27 40.98 3.74
C SER A 6 48.24 40.97 2.59
N LYS A 7 48.61 41.42 1.38
CA LYS A 7 47.72 41.36 0.20
C LYS A 7 47.62 39.95 -0.38
N LEU A 8 48.67 39.14 -0.29
CA LEU A 8 48.65 37.73 -0.69
C LEU A 8 47.83 36.85 0.26
N ALA A 9 47.83 37.14 1.57
CA ALA A 9 47.04 36.41 2.55
C ALA A 9 45.52 36.62 2.38
N VAL A 10 45.08 37.83 2.02
CA VAL A 10 43.66 38.14 1.79
C VAL A 10 43.14 37.51 0.49
N ILE A 11 43.99 37.37 -0.54
CA ILE A 11 43.61 36.69 -1.80
C ILE A 11 43.51 35.17 -1.59
N PHE A 12 44.33 34.58 -0.71
CA PHE A 12 44.24 33.16 -0.38
C PHE A 12 43.00 32.81 0.46
N ILE A 13 42.56 33.71 1.35
CA ILE A 13 41.34 33.52 2.16
C ILE A 13 40.06 33.73 1.33
N ALA A 14 40.10 34.62 0.32
CA ALA A 14 38.97 34.82 -0.60
C ALA A 14 38.80 33.68 -1.64
N PHE A 15 39.84 32.90 -1.91
CA PHE A 15 39.75 31.74 -2.81
C PHE A 15 39.27 30.46 -2.12
N PHE A 16 39.35 30.38 -0.78
CA PHE A 16 38.89 29.22 -0.02
C PHE A 16 37.44 29.34 0.47
N SER A 17 36.79 30.51 0.33
CA SER A 17 35.40 30.71 0.77
C SER A 17 34.34 30.43 -0.32
N CYS A 18 34.75 29.92 -1.49
CA CYS A 18 33.84 29.56 -2.58
C CYS A 18 34.08 28.14 -3.09
N PHE A 19 34.45 27.22 -2.19
CA PHE A 19 34.20 25.79 -2.41
C PHE A 19 32.89 25.47 -1.68
N CYS A 20 31.77 25.99 -2.21
CA CYS A 20 30.50 25.30 -2.03
C CYS A 20 30.73 23.91 -2.62
N PHE A 21 31.01 22.92 -1.77
CA PHE A 21 30.85 21.53 -2.13
C PHE A 21 29.38 21.40 -2.57
N LEU A 22 29.15 21.50 -3.88
CA LEU A 22 27.96 20.98 -4.52
C LEU A 22 28.04 19.48 -4.23
N LEU A 23 27.51 19.07 -3.08
CA LEU A 23 27.25 17.66 -2.83
C LEU A 23 26.45 17.20 -4.05
N PRO A 24 26.91 16.17 -4.78
CA PRO A 24 26.16 15.67 -5.91
C PRO A 24 24.77 15.32 -5.40
N SER A 25 23.74 16.01 -5.92
CA SER A 25 22.36 15.64 -5.68
C SER A 25 22.22 14.20 -6.15
N TYR A 26 22.06 13.26 -5.20
CA TYR A 26 22.01 11.84 -5.50
C TYR A 26 20.69 11.59 -6.21
N ALA A 27 20.73 11.50 -7.54
CA ALA A 27 19.53 11.21 -8.31
C ALA A 27 19.08 9.78 -7.99
N ILE A 28 17.86 9.65 -7.47
CA ILE A 28 17.27 8.34 -7.17
C ILE A 28 17.23 7.48 -8.44
N THR A 29 17.74 6.26 -8.32
CA THR A 29 17.79 5.29 -9.41
C THR A 29 16.41 4.71 -9.70
N LYS A 30 16.25 4.10 -10.88
CA LYS A 30 15.00 3.38 -11.25
C LYS A 30 14.64 2.29 -10.26
N ASN A 31 15.66 1.58 -9.76
CA ASN A 31 15.47 0.44 -8.86
C ASN A 31 15.00 0.93 -7.48
N GLU A 32 15.63 1.98 -6.95
CA GLU A 32 15.18 2.66 -5.72
C GLU A 32 13.76 3.20 -5.87
N MET A 33 13.42 3.80 -7.02
CA MET A 33 12.07 4.27 -7.29
C MET A 33 11.04 3.13 -7.32
N GLY A 34 11.40 1.98 -7.92
CA GLY A 34 10.57 0.77 -7.89
C GLY A 34 10.28 0.30 -6.47
N ILE A 35 11.29 0.31 -5.60
CA ILE A 35 11.16 -0.02 -4.17
C ILE A 35 10.23 0.96 -3.46
N VAL A 36 10.40 2.26 -3.69
CA VAL A 36 9.55 3.32 -3.11
C VAL A 36 8.08 3.17 -3.54
N ILE A 37 7.81 2.94 -4.83
CA ILE A 37 6.44 2.73 -5.34
C ILE A 37 5.83 1.46 -4.74
N ASN A 38 6.59 0.37 -4.65
CA ASN A 38 6.09 -0.87 -4.04
C ASN A 38 5.77 -0.68 -2.56
N LEU A 39 6.69 -0.13 -1.77
CA LEU A 39 6.52 0.02 -0.32
C LEU A 39 5.45 1.05 0.04
N SER A 40 5.35 2.17 -0.69
CA SER A 40 4.23 3.11 -0.58
C SER A 40 2.90 2.46 -1.02
N GLY A 41 2.91 1.63 -2.06
CA GLY A 41 1.77 0.82 -2.47
C GLY A 41 1.31 -0.15 -1.38
N LYS A 42 2.26 -0.80 -0.71
CA LYS A 42 2.05 -1.73 0.41
C LYS A 42 1.41 -1.04 1.61
N GLN A 43 1.72 0.24 1.87
CA GLN A 43 1.06 1.01 2.94
C GLN A 43 -0.46 1.00 2.79
N ARG A 44 -1.00 1.13 1.57
CA ARG A 44 -2.46 1.04 1.33
C ARG A 44 -3.01 -0.31 1.78
N MET A 45 -2.34 -1.41 1.44
CA MET A 45 -2.75 -2.74 1.85
C MET A 45 -2.73 -2.89 3.37
N LEU A 46 -1.67 -2.40 4.03
CA LEU A 46 -1.56 -2.45 5.49
C LEU A 46 -2.70 -1.69 6.19
N THR A 47 -3.16 -0.54 5.65
CA THR A 47 -4.34 0.14 6.22
C THR A 47 -5.59 -0.75 6.20
N GLN A 48 -5.80 -1.49 5.10
CA GLN A 48 -6.95 -2.39 4.96
C GLN A 48 -6.79 -3.63 5.83
N LYS A 49 -5.57 -4.17 5.92
CA LYS A 49 -5.22 -5.33 6.73
C LYS A 49 -5.42 -5.06 8.22
N MET A 50 -4.99 -3.90 8.73
CA MET A 50 -5.24 -3.51 10.12
C MET A 50 -6.74 -3.40 10.43
N SER A 51 -7.52 -2.78 9.55
CA SER A 51 -8.99 -2.74 9.72
C SER A 51 -9.61 -4.13 9.74
N LYS A 52 -9.17 -5.02 8.84
CA LYS A 52 -9.63 -6.42 8.80
C LYS A 52 -9.29 -7.14 10.11
N GLU A 53 -8.06 -7.03 10.59
CA GLU A 53 -7.59 -7.66 11.83
C GLU A 53 -8.37 -7.15 13.05
N MET A 54 -8.59 -5.84 13.17
CA MET A 54 -9.40 -5.27 14.24
C MET A 54 -10.87 -5.72 14.21
N LEU A 55 -11.47 -5.83 13.02
CA LEU A 55 -12.86 -6.29 12.88
C LEU A 55 -13.03 -7.79 13.11
N LEU A 56 -11.99 -8.60 12.86
CA LEU A 56 -11.95 -10.02 13.24
C LEU A 56 -11.87 -10.17 14.77
N ILE A 57 -11.03 -9.36 15.43
CA ILE A 57 -10.94 -9.29 16.90
C ILE A 57 -12.29 -8.90 17.49
N ALA A 58 -12.96 -7.88 16.94
CA ALA A 58 -14.29 -7.46 17.39
C ALA A 58 -15.38 -8.56 17.25
N LYS A 59 -15.16 -9.53 16.35
CA LYS A 59 -16.03 -10.70 16.16
C LYS A 59 -15.61 -11.94 16.93
N GLY A 60 -14.54 -11.88 17.71
CA GLY A 60 -13.99 -13.04 18.43
C GLY A 60 -13.28 -14.07 17.54
N VAL A 61 -13.08 -13.75 16.25
CA VAL A 61 -12.50 -14.69 15.29
C VAL A 61 -10.97 -14.69 15.43
N ASP A 62 -10.41 -15.85 15.80
CA ASP A 62 -8.96 -16.07 15.96
C ASP A 62 -8.27 -14.93 16.74
N GLU A 63 -8.89 -14.48 17.85
CA GLU A 63 -8.59 -13.21 18.50
C GLU A 63 -7.10 -13.03 18.84
N ALA A 64 -6.49 -14.03 19.49
CA ALA A 64 -5.09 -13.99 19.89
C ALA A 64 -4.15 -13.83 18.68
N GLN A 65 -4.42 -14.58 17.61
CA GLN A 65 -3.62 -14.51 16.39
C GLN A 65 -3.81 -13.18 15.66
N ASN A 66 -5.04 -12.64 15.64
CA ASN A 66 -5.32 -11.35 15.03
C ASN A 66 -4.73 -10.19 15.83
N LYS A 67 -4.67 -10.25 17.17
CA LYS A 67 -3.96 -9.26 18.01
C LYS A 67 -2.47 -9.25 17.71
N GLU A 68 -1.83 -10.42 17.64
CA GLU A 68 -0.42 -10.53 17.26
C GLU A 68 -0.17 -9.96 15.85
N ASN A 69 -1.01 -10.33 14.89
CA ASN A 69 -0.91 -9.85 13.51
C ASN A 69 -1.13 -8.34 13.41
N LEU A 70 -2.09 -7.79 14.15
CA LEU A 70 -2.38 -6.36 14.20
C LEU A 70 -1.17 -5.55 14.69
N GLY A 71 -0.54 -5.99 15.78
CA GLY A 71 0.68 -5.36 16.29
C GLY A 71 1.81 -5.36 15.26
N LYS A 72 2.04 -6.49 14.59
CA LYS A 72 3.05 -6.60 13.51
C LYS A 72 2.71 -5.72 12.30
N THR A 73 1.45 -5.70 11.87
CA THR A 73 0.99 -4.89 10.73
C THR A 73 1.16 -3.39 11.03
N ALA A 74 0.80 -2.95 12.24
CA ALA A 74 0.93 -1.57 12.68
C ALA A 74 2.39 -1.12 12.79
N ALA A 75 3.26 -1.96 13.37
CA ALA A 75 4.69 -1.68 13.45
C ALA A 75 5.33 -1.58 12.06
N LEU A 76 4.96 -2.46 11.13
CA LEU A 76 5.44 -2.43 9.75
C LEU A 76 4.96 -1.17 9.01
N PHE A 77 3.70 -0.77 9.20
CA PHE A 77 3.17 0.48 8.63
C PHE A 77 3.98 1.67 9.15
N ASP A 78 4.18 1.76 10.47
CA ASP A 78 4.90 2.86 11.11
C ASP A 78 6.36 2.96 10.63
N LYS A 79 7.10 1.83 10.62
CA LYS A 79 8.49 1.79 10.13
C LYS A 79 8.58 2.23 8.67
N THR A 80 7.74 1.67 7.80
CA THR A 80 7.78 2.01 6.37
C THR A 80 7.34 3.45 6.11
N LEU A 81 6.35 4.00 6.81
CA LEU A 81 5.96 5.39 6.64
C LEU A 81 7.09 6.35 7.02
N LYS A 82 7.79 6.08 8.14
CA LYS A 82 8.99 6.84 8.53
C LYS A 82 10.10 6.72 7.48
N GLY A 83 10.35 5.51 6.99
CA GLY A 83 11.34 5.28 5.94
C GLY A 83 10.99 5.99 4.62
N LEU A 84 9.71 6.11 4.27
CA LEU A 84 9.28 6.88 3.09
C LEU A 84 9.51 8.39 3.24
N ILE A 85 9.57 8.91 4.47
CA ILE A 85 9.80 10.33 4.73
C ILE A 85 11.30 10.62 4.86
N HIS A 86 12.03 9.78 5.59
CA HIS A 86 13.41 10.06 6.01
C HIS A 86 14.48 9.15 5.38
N GLY A 87 14.07 8.14 4.61
CA GLY A 87 14.94 7.02 4.25
C GLY A 87 15.01 5.96 5.35
N ASP A 88 15.33 4.74 4.96
CA ASP A 88 15.53 3.58 5.83
C ASP A 88 16.38 2.54 5.08
N GLU A 89 17.62 2.34 5.51
CA GLU A 89 18.58 1.44 4.85
C GLU A 89 18.12 -0.02 4.86
N ASP A 90 17.51 -0.49 5.97
CA ASP A 90 16.99 -1.86 6.07
C ASP A 90 15.91 -2.12 5.03
N LEU A 91 15.07 -1.12 4.78
CA LEU A 91 14.00 -1.16 3.79
C LEU A 91 14.47 -0.78 2.39
N LYS A 92 15.74 -0.40 2.23
CA LYS A 92 16.31 0.15 0.99
C LYS A 92 15.50 1.34 0.47
N LEU A 93 14.97 2.14 1.39
CA LEU A 93 14.26 3.36 1.09
C LEU A 93 15.25 4.52 1.14
N VAL A 94 15.32 5.26 0.05
CA VAL A 94 15.95 6.57 0.06
C VAL A 94 14.90 7.61 0.42
N GLY A 95 15.27 8.60 1.23
CA GLY A 95 14.40 9.73 1.54
C GLY A 95 14.12 10.55 0.27
N ILE A 96 12.89 11.02 0.11
CA ILE A 96 12.54 11.89 -1.01
C ILE A 96 12.55 13.35 -0.57
N GLU A 97 13.22 14.21 -1.33
CA GLU A 97 13.33 15.64 -1.03
C GLU A 97 12.20 16.49 -1.64
N ASP A 98 11.37 15.90 -2.52
CA ASP A 98 10.23 16.61 -3.11
C ASP A 98 9.24 17.04 -2.00
N ALA A 99 9.24 18.34 -1.70
CA ALA A 99 8.46 18.92 -0.61
C ALA A 99 6.95 18.62 -0.70
N LYS A 100 6.40 18.43 -1.91
CA LYS A 100 4.98 18.09 -2.06
C LYS A 100 4.73 16.64 -1.63
N ILE A 101 5.63 15.72 -1.97
CA ILE A 101 5.52 14.31 -1.55
C ILE A 101 5.72 14.21 -0.04
N VAL A 102 6.73 14.88 0.51
CA VAL A 102 6.97 14.93 1.96
C VAL A 102 5.74 15.46 2.70
N GLY A 103 5.19 16.61 2.29
CA GLY A 103 3.97 17.16 2.91
C GLY A 103 2.76 16.23 2.80
N GLN A 104 2.64 15.46 1.72
CA GLN A 104 1.59 14.46 1.59
C GLN A 104 1.80 13.27 2.56
N LEU A 105 3.04 12.84 2.79
CA LEU A 105 3.37 11.78 3.76
C LEU A 105 3.20 12.25 5.21
N GLU A 106 3.51 13.50 5.53
CA GLU A 106 3.19 14.09 6.83
C GLU A 106 1.68 14.13 7.08
N ARG A 107 0.89 14.42 6.04
CA ARG A 107 -0.56 14.30 6.12
C ARG A 107 -1.00 12.85 6.38
N VAL A 108 -0.35 11.88 5.77
CA VAL A 108 -0.57 10.45 6.08
C VAL A 108 -0.19 10.16 7.53
N ALA A 109 0.94 10.66 8.03
CA ALA A 109 1.40 10.45 9.41
C ALA A 109 0.40 11.01 10.45
N MET A 110 -0.18 12.19 10.19
CA MET A 110 -1.25 12.73 11.05
C MET A 110 -2.50 11.86 11.07
N LEU A 111 -2.91 11.33 9.92
CA LEU A 111 -4.08 10.42 9.83
C LEU A 111 -3.77 9.07 10.48
N TRP A 112 -2.55 8.57 10.31
CA TRP A 112 -2.05 7.37 10.97
C TRP A 112 -2.07 7.54 12.49
N GLY A 113 -1.62 8.66 13.03
CA GLY A 113 -1.67 8.92 14.48
C GLY A 113 -3.07 8.85 15.07
N LYS A 114 -4.12 9.22 14.31
CA LYS A 114 -5.52 9.02 14.73
C LYS A 114 -5.93 7.55 14.65
N PHE A 115 -5.68 6.93 13.50
CA PHE A 115 -6.06 5.54 13.26
C PHE A 115 -5.34 4.56 14.20
N LYS A 116 -4.08 4.84 14.56
CA LYS A 116 -3.28 4.08 15.52
C LYS A 116 -3.90 4.06 16.91
N LYS A 117 -4.57 5.13 17.35
CA LYS A 117 -5.32 5.08 18.62
C LYS A 117 -6.39 3.99 18.62
N ASN A 118 -7.03 3.75 17.46
CA ASN A 118 -7.99 2.65 17.37
C ASN A 118 -7.29 1.28 17.43
N VAL A 119 -6.11 1.17 16.81
CA VAL A 119 -5.27 -0.04 16.91
C VAL A 119 -4.92 -0.32 18.37
N ASP A 120 -4.44 0.69 19.10
CA ASP A 120 -4.04 0.57 20.50
C ASP A 120 -5.26 0.22 21.38
N SER A 121 -6.43 0.83 21.15
CA SER A 121 -7.68 0.50 21.83
C SER A 121 -8.09 -0.96 21.63
N VAL A 122 -8.06 -1.47 20.40
CA VAL A 122 -8.42 -2.88 20.12
C VAL A 122 -7.40 -3.84 20.73
N LEU A 123 -6.11 -3.53 20.67
CA LEU A 123 -5.07 -4.33 21.33
C LEU A 123 -5.24 -4.36 22.86
N SER A 124 -5.76 -3.27 23.46
CA SER A 124 -6.12 -3.21 24.88
C SER A 124 -7.45 -3.89 25.24
N GLY A 125 -8.18 -4.40 24.24
CA GLY A 125 -9.41 -5.18 24.44
C GLY A 125 -10.71 -4.46 24.12
N ASP A 126 -10.70 -3.25 23.57
CA ASP A 126 -11.92 -2.60 23.09
C ASP A 126 -12.42 -3.29 21.81
N THR A 127 -13.55 -3.99 21.92
CA THR A 127 -14.25 -4.67 20.82
C THR A 127 -15.64 -4.07 20.55
N SER A 128 -15.91 -2.88 21.10
CA SER A 128 -17.21 -2.23 20.99
C SER A 128 -17.64 -1.93 19.55
N LYS A 129 -18.96 -1.77 19.32
CA LYS A 129 -19.46 -1.27 18.04
C LYS A 129 -18.88 0.12 17.72
N GLY A 130 -18.72 0.96 18.74
CA GLY A 130 -18.17 2.31 18.60
C GLY A 130 -16.73 2.33 18.07
N ILE A 131 -15.86 1.40 18.50
CA ILE A 131 -14.51 1.30 17.93
C ILE A 131 -14.55 0.82 16.47
N SER A 132 -15.44 -0.11 16.15
CA SER A 132 -15.61 -0.62 14.79
C SER A 132 -16.11 0.45 13.81
N GLU A 133 -17.01 1.34 14.25
CA GLU A 133 -17.46 2.52 13.49
C GLU A 133 -16.32 3.53 13.27
N LYS A 134 -15.49 3.79 14.28
CA LYS A 134 -14.30 4.66 14.14
C LYS A 134 -13.31 4.07 13.13
N ILE A 135 -13.06 2.76 13.20
CA ILE A 135 -12.18 2.06 12.24
C ILE A 135 -12.68 2.27 10.81
N ALA A 136 -13.98 2.08 10.56
CA ALA A 136 -14.58 2.28 9.24
C ALA A 136 -14.41 3.73 8.74
N LYS A 137 -14.71 4.70 9.62
CA LYS A 137 -14.66 6.14 9.33
C LYS A 137 -13.25 6.64 9.05
N GLU A 138 -12.26 6.23 9.84
CA GLU A 138 -10.90 6.73 9.78
C GLU A 138 -10.01 6.00 8.77
N ASN A 139 -10.34 4.75 8.42
CA ASN A 139 -9.62 3.99 7.40
C ASN A 139 -9.70 4.63 6.01
N LEU A 140 -10.87 5.19 5.63
CA LEU A 140 -11.07 5.74 4.29
C LEU A 140 -10.20 6.97 3.99
N PRO A 141 -10.13 8.00 4.85
CA PRO A 141 -9.19 9.11 4.68
C PRO A 141 -7.72 8.67 4.61
N LEU A 142 -7.32 7.72 5.46
CA LEU A 142 -5.95 7.20 5.48
C LEU A 142 -5.61 6.49 4.16
N LEU A 143 -6.48 5.60 3.69
CA LEU A 143 -6.35 4.93 2.39
C LEU A 143 -6.30 5.93 1.23
N LYS A 144 -7.17 6.95 1.22
CA LYS A 144 -7.20 7.97 0.15
C LYS A 144 -5.91 8.79 0.09
N ASN A 145 -5.38 9.20 1.24
CA ASN A 145 -4.13 9.97 1.30
C ASN A 145 -2.92 9.10 0.94
N MET A 146 -2.94 7.82 1.29
CA MET A 146 -1.88 6.90 0.86
C MET A 146 -1.95 6.60 -0.64
N ASN A 147 -3.15 6.48 -1.22
CA ASN A 147 -3.33 6.44 -2.68
C ASN A 147 -2.80 7.70 -3.38
N ARG A 148 -2.99 8.88 -2.78
CA ARG A 148 -2.46 10.13 -3.33
C ARG A 148 -0.94 10.15 -3.32
N ALA A 149 -0.30 9.74 -2.21
CA ALA A 149 1.16 9.63 -2.15
C ALA A 149 1.73 8.67 -3.21
N VAL A 150 1.12 7.50 -3.41
CA VAL A 150 1.55 6.55 -4.48
C VAL A 150 1.48 7.21 -5.86
N LYS A 151 0.40 7.91 -6.19
CA LYS A 151 0.30 8.63 -7.46
C LYS A 151 1.36 9.71 -7.63
N MET A 152 1.70 10.42 -6.54
CA MET A 152 2.75 11.42 -6.58
C MET A 152 4.13 10.78 -6.82
N TYR A 153 4.39 9.60 -6.24
CA TYR A 153 5.59 8.82 -6.56
C TYR A 153 5.61 8.35 -8.02
N GLU A 154 4.49 7.88 -8.57
CA GLU A 154 4.40 7.52 -9.99
C GLU A 154 4.70 8.72 -10.90
N ASP A 155 4.17 9.90 -10.56
CA ASP A 155 4.40 11.12 -11.35
C ASP A 155 5.82 11.66 -11.18
N TYR A 156 6.42 11.50 -10.00
CA TYR A 156 7.82 11.84 -9.77
C TYR A 156 8.77 10.89 -10.51
N ALA A 157 8.49 9.59 -10.53
CA ALA A 157 9.22 8.60 -11.30
C ALA A 157 9.25 8.93 -12.81
N LYS A 158 8.11 9.34 -13.38
CA LYS A 158 8.01 9.77 -14.79
C LYS A 158 8.88 10.98 -15.10
N LYS A 159 9.05 11.91 -14.15
CA LYS A 159 9.88 13.11 -14.34
C LYS A 159 11.37 12.79 -14.33
N LEU A 160 11.80 11.88 -13.46
CA LEU A 160 13.20 11.50 -13.32
C LEU A 160 13.71 10.64 -14.47
N GLY A 161 12.91 9.66 -14.86
CA GLY A 161 13.33 8.68 -15.86
C GLY A 161 12.85 9.06 -17.23
N GLY A 162 13.33 10.16 -17.84
CA GLY A 162 13.03 10.47 -19.26
C GLY A 162 13.00 9.18 -20.09
N GLU A 163 11.81 8.80 -20.57
CA GLU A 163 11.43 7.52 -21.21
C GLU A 163 11.87 6.19 -20.55
N SER A 164 12.58 6.19 -19.44
CA SER A 164 13.47 5.08 -19.06
C SER A 164 12.94 4.20 -17.92
N LEU A 165 11.93 4.62 -17.17
CA LEU A 165 10.99 3.69 -16.52
C LEU A 165 9.71 3.77 -17.36
N ASP A 166 9.42 2.75 -18.18
CA ASP A 166 8.22 2.79 -19.02
C ASP A 166 7.04 3.13 -18.11
N ALA A 167 6.34 4.24 -18.39
CA ALA A 167 5.20 4.67 -17.61
C ALA A 167 4.16 3.53 -17.47
N ARG A 168 4.13 2.59 -18.43
CA ARG A 168 3.32 1.37 -18.37
C ARG A 168 3.83 0.39 -17.31
N MET A 169 5.14 0.26 -17.10
CA MET A 169 5.71 -0.61 -16.07
C MET A 169 5.39 -0.12 -14.65
N ALA A 170 5.51 1.19 -14.40
CA ALA A 170 5.10 1.78 -13.12
C ALA A 170 3.61 1.54 -12.85
N VAL A 171 2.77 1.71 -13.88
CA VAL A 171 1.33 1.41 -13.82
C VAL A 171 1.09 -0.07 -13.51
N THR A 172 1.80 -1.00 -14.18
CA THR A 172 1.71 -2.45 -13.93
C THR A 172 2.12 -2.81 -12.50
N LEU A 173 3.22 -2.27 -11.97
CA LEU A 173 3.64 -2.47 -10.58
C LEU A 173 2.61 -1.94 -9.58
N ASN A 174 2.07 -0.74 -9.82
CA ASN A 174 1.04 -0.17 -8.95
C ASN A 174 -0.25 -1.00 -8.98
N LEU A 175 -0.72 -1.39 -10.17
CA LEU A 175 -1.98 -2.13 -10.33
C LEU A 175 -1.89 -3.58 -9.85
N SER A 176 -0.78 -4.27 -10.08
CA SER A 176 -0.49 -5.57 -9.46
C SER A 176 -0.39 -5.43 -7.94
N GLY A 177 0.36 -4.45 -7.43
CA GLY A 177 0.44 -4.15 -6.01
C GLY A 177 -0.93 -3.85 -5.38
N LYS A 178 -1.82 -3.18 -6.11
CA LYS A 178 -3.19 -2.86 -5.72
C LYS A 178 -4.05 -4.11 -5.54
N GLN A 179 -3.82 -5.18 -6.29
CA GLN A 179 -4.57 -6.44 -6.13
C GLN A 179 -4.47 -6.97 -4.70
N ARG A 180 -3.28 -6.98 -4.10
CA ARG A 180 -3.08 -7.37 -2.69
C ARG A 180 -3.90 -6.54 -1.71
N MET A 181 -4.01 -5.24 -1.97
CA MET A 181 -4.83 -4.34 -1.15
C MET A 181 -6.32 -4.66 -1.32
N LEU A 182 -6.77 -4.91 -2.55
CA LEU A 182 -8.17 -5.24 -2.84
C LEU A 182 -8.59 -6.54 -2.16
N THR A 183 -7.73 -7.56 -2.08
CA THR A 183 -8.07 -8.80 -1.32
C THR A 183 -8.31 -8.51 0.16
N GLN A 184 -7.52 -7.62 0.78
CA GLN A 184 -7.74 -7.21 2.16
C GLN A 184 -8.98 -6.33 2.32
N LYS A 185 -9.23 -5.43 1.34
CA LYS A 185 -10.39 -4.54 1.33
C LYS A 185 -11.71 -5.32 1.22
N MET A 186 -11.78 -6.34 0.36
CA MET A 186 -12.97 -7.19 0.22
C MET A 186 -13.32 -7.88 1.54
N THR A 187 -12.34 -8.50 2.23
CA THR A 187 -12.61 -9.11 3.55
C THR A 187 -13.02 -8.08 4.59
N LYS A 188 -12.39 -6.89 4.60
CA LYS A 188 -12.80 -5.79 5.48
C LYS A 188 -14.24 -5.37 5.23
N GLU A 189 -14.67 -5.28 3.98
CA GLU A 189 -16.05 -4.90 3.62
C GLU A 189 -17.08 -5.95 4.07
N VAL A 190 -16.76 -7.23 3.88
CA VAL A 190 -17.53 -8.34 4.45
C VAL A 190 -17.67 -8.20 5.97
N LEU A 191 -16.55 -7.92 6.65
CA LEU A 191 -16.55 -7.76 8.11
C LEU A 191 -17.34 -6.52 8.56
N LEU A 192 -17.34 -5.43 7.80
CA LEU A 192 -18.17 -4.26 8.10
C LEU A 192 -19.67 -4.60 8.00
N VAL A 193 -20.07 -5.35 6.96
CA VAL A 193 -21.44 -5.88 6.85
C VAL A 193 -21.78 -6.74 8.07
N ALA A 194 -20.93 -7.71 8.41
CA ALA A 194 -21.16 -8.62 9.52
C ALA A 194 -21.18 -7.91 10.89
N ASN A 195 -20.44 -6.81 11.05
CA ASN A 195 -20.47 -5.97 12.25
C ASN A 195 -21.65 -4.97 12.26
N GLY A 196 -22.53 -5.00 11.26
CA GLY A 196 -23.69 -4.12 11.18
C GLY A 196 -23.34 -2.66 10.92
N ILE A 197 -22.19 -2.40 10.27
CA ILE A 197 -21.70 -1.06 9.97
C ILE A 197 -22.01 -0.76 8.51
N ASP A 198 -22.93 0.19 8.30
CA ASP A 198 -23.46 0.57 6.98
C ASP A 198 -23.61 -0.63 6.00
N PRO A 199 -24.41 -1.67 6.30
CA PRO A 199 -24.40 -2.92 5.54
C PRO A 199 -24.62 -2.75 4.03
N ASP A 200 -25.62 -1.97 3.62
CA ASP A 200 -25.95 -1.78 2.20
C ASP A 200 -24.83 -1.07 1.44
N LYS A 201 -24.25 -0.05 2.08
CA LYS A 201 -23.09 0.67 1.54
C LYS A 201 -21.89 -0.26 1.41
N ASN A 202 -21.60 -1.09 2.40
CA ASN A 202 -20.46 -2.02 2.34
C ASN A 202 -20.70 -3.18 1.37
N LYS A 203 -21.94 -3.64 1.17
CA LYS A 203 -22.29 -4.56 0.05
C LYS A 203 -22.04 -3.90 -1.31
N SER A 204 -22.44 -2.63 -1.47
CA SER A 204 -22.16 -1.87 -2.70
C SER A 204 -20.67 -1.67 -2.96
N GLU A 205 -19.90 -1.31 -1.92
CA GLU A 205 -18.45 -1.15 -2.03
C GLU A 205 -17.73 -2.49 -2.25
N LEU A 206 -18.21 -3.59 -1.66
CA LEU A 206 -17.72 -4.94 -1.93
C LEU A 206 -17.89 -5.30 -3.40
N LYS A 207 -19.07 -5.06 -3.98
CA LYS A 207 -19.32 -5.28 -5.41
C LYS A 207 -18.33 -4.53 -6.29
N LYS A 208 -18.13 -3.23 -6.04
CA LYS A 208 -17.16 -2.40 -6.78
C LYS A 208 -15.73 -2.91 -6.63
N THR A 209 -15.35 -3.36 -5.44
CA THR A 209 -14.01 -3.89 -5.15
C THR A 209 -13.77 -5.22 -5.89
N THR A 210 -14.77 -6.11 -5.90
CA THR A 210 -14.78 -7.39 -6.62
C THR A 210 -14.64 -7.17 -8.13
N GLU A 211 -15.44 -6.28 -8.71
CA GLU A 211 -15.38 -5.93 -10.14
C GLU A 211 -14.02 -5.35 -10.52
N LEU A 212 -13.48 -4.45 -9.69
CA LEU A 212 -12.17 -3.83 -9.92
C LEU A 212 -11.03 -4.84 -9.84
N PHE A 213 -11.08 -5.79 -8.90
CA PHE A 213 -10.08 -6.87 -8.80
C PHE A 213 -10.10 -7.70 -10.08
N GLY A 214 -11.27 -8.24 -10.45
CA GLY A 214 -11.41 -9.08 -11.65
C GLY A 214 -10.98 -8.38 -12.94
N ARG A 215 -11.39 -7.12 -13.15
CA ARG A 215 -10.98 -6.32 -14.31
C ARG A 215 -9.46 -6.13 -14.35
N THR A 216 -8.86 -5.79 -13.21
CA THR A 216 -7.41 -5.53 -13.16
C THR A 216 -6.61 -6.83 -13.36
N LEU A 217 -7.02 -7.94 -12.76
CA LEU A 217 -6.38 -9.24 -12.95
C LEU A 217 -6.42 -9.67 -14.42
N LYS A 218 -7.57 -9.52 -15.08
CA LYS A 218 -7.70 -9.75 -16.53
C LYS A 218 -6.79 -8.82 -17.33
N GLY A 219 -6.74 -7.54 -16.97
CA GLY A 219 -5.86 -6.57 -17.62
C GLY A 219 -4.36 -6.88 -17.46
N LEU A 220 -3.94 -7.43 -16.31
CA LEU A 220 -2.56 -7.88 -16.09
C LEU A 220 -2.19 -9.07 -16.97
N LEU A 221 -3.14 -9.98 -17.21
CA LEU A 221 -2.97 -11.10 -18.13
C LEU A 221 -2.97 -10.61 -19.59
N ASP A 222 -4.05 -9.99 -20.04
CA ASP A 222 -4.34 -9.87 -21.48
C ASP A 222 -4.29 -8.42 -22.01
N GLY A 223 -4.15 -7.45 -21.12
CA GLY A 223 -4.22 -6.03 -21.43
C GLY A 223 -5.59 -5.42 -21.15
N ASP A 224 -5.58 -4.11 -20.89
CA ASP A 224 -6.77 -3.27 -20.72
C ASP A 224 -6.35 -1.82 -20.98
N ASP A 225 -6.67 -1.30 -22.17
CA ASP A 225 -6.29 0.07 -22.57
C ASP A 225 -6.86 1.13 -21.63
N GLY A 226 -8.05 0.91 -21.09
CA GLY A 226 -8.68 1.79 -20.11
C GLY A 226 -7.92 1.86 -18.78
N LEU A 227 -7.20 0.79 -18.42
CA LEU A 227 -6.28 0.74 -17.28
C LEU A 227 -4.82 1.01 -17.66
N ARG A 228 -4.54 1.20 -18.95
CA ARG A 228 -3.19 1.34 -19.53
C ARG A 228 -2.30 0.13 -19.26
N LEU A 229 -2.91 -1.07 -19.21
CA LEU A 229 -2.20 -2.34 -19.05
C LEU A 229 -2.00 -2.96 -20.43
N THR A 230 -0.78 -3.40 -20.73
CA THR A 230 -0.44 -4.08 -21.99
C THR A 230 -0.65 -5.59 -21.94
N GLY A 231 -0.89 -6.13 -20.74
CA GLY A 231 -0.80 -7.57 -20.46
C GLY A 231 0.66 -8.04 -20.42
N THR A 232 0.91 -9.12 -19.68
CA THR A 232 2.24 -9.74 -19.63
C THR A 232 2.39 -10.82 -20.71
N LYS A 233 3.57 -10.85 -21.35
CA LYS A 233 3.99 -11.93 -22.26
C LYS A 233 4.98 -12.90 -21.60
N ASP A 234 5.48 -12.56 -20.41
CA ASP A 234 6.32 -13.44 -19.62
C ASP A 234 5.51 -14.66 -19.15
N LEU A 235 5.92 -15.85 -19.57
CA LEU A 235 5.19 -17.09 -19.30
C LEU A 235 5.15 -17.43 -17.81
N VAL A 236 6.21 -17.12 -17.06
CA VAL A 236 6.29 -17.38 -15.62
C VAL A 236 5.31 -16.49 -14.86
N ILE A 237 5.28 -15.19 -15.20
CA ILE A 237 4.32 -14.25 -14.61
C ILE A 237 2.89 -14.63 -15.00
N ARG A 238 2.66 -15.02 -16.26
CA ARG A 238 1.34 -15.46 -16.72
C ARG A 238 0.84 -16.68 -15.93
N ASP A 239 1.67 -17.69 -15.73
CA ASP A 239 1.26 -18.89 -14.99
C ASP A 239 0.98 -18.58 -13.51
N GLN A 240 1.78 -17.71 -12.89
CA GLN A 240 1.49 -17.23 -11.54
C GLN A 240 0.16 -16.45 -11.47
N LEU A 241 -0.18 -15.63 -12.47
CA LEU A 241 -1.45 -14.91 -12.53
C LEU A 241 -2.64 -15.83 -12.82
N LYS A 242 -2.47 -16.94 -13.57
CA LYS A 242 -3.51 -17.97 -13.72
C LYS A 242 -3.82 -18.65 -12.39
N LEU A 243 -2.80 -19.00 -11.61
CA LEU A 243 -3.01 -19.51 -10.25
C LEU A 243 -3.76 -18.51 -9.37
N VAL A 244 -3.43 -17.22 -9.47
CA VAL A 244 -4.19 -16.15 -8.81
C VAL A 244 -5.64 -16.10 -9.29
N ALA A 245 -5.90 -16.31 -10.58
CA ALA A 245 -7.25 -16.33 -11.15
C ALA A 245 -8.08 -17.51 -10.66
N GLU A 246 -7.48 -18.69 -10.51
CA GLU A 246 -8.15 -19.86 -9.93
C GLU A 246 -8.57 -19.62 -8.48
N LEU A 247 -7.64 -19.14 -7.64
CA LEU A 247 -7.93 -18.77 -6.25
C LEU A 247 -8.93 -17.61 -6.15
N TRP A 248 -8.93 -16.72 -7.14
CA TRP A 248 -9.87 -15.61 -7.20
C TRP A 248 -11.29 -16.08 -7.46
N GLU A 249 -11.53 -17.04 -8.36
CA GLU A 249 -12.89 -17.52 -8.62
C GLU A 249 -13.49 -18.23 -7.39
N GLU A 250 -12.70 -18.98 -6.63
CA GLU A 250 -13.13 -19.53 -5.33
C GLU A 250 -13.53 -18.41 -4.36
N TYR A 251 -12.69 -17.39 -4.23
CA TYR A 251 -12.98 -16.28 -3.32
C TYR A 251 -14.21 -15.48 -3.75
N LYS A 252 -14.33 -15.18 -5.04
CA LYS A 252 -15.43 -14.44 -5.65
C LYS A 252 -16.77 -15.16 -5.47
N TYR A 253 -16.80 -16.49 -5.55
CA TYR A 253 -18.01 -17.26 -5.28
C TYR A 253 -18.55 -16.97 -3.86
N VAL A 254 -17.68 -17.05 -2.85
CA VAL A 254 -18.03 -16.75 -1.45
C VAL A 254 -18.45 -15.27 -1.28
N LEU A 255 -17.78 -14.34 -1.95
CA LEU A 255 -18.19 -12.92 -1.89
C LEU A 255 -19.57 -12.68 -2.50
N ASN A 256 -19.92 -13.39 -3.58
CA ASN A 256 -21.22 -13.26 -4.24
C ASN A 256 -22.37 -13.70 -3.34
N GLU A 257 -22.20 -14.79 -2.57
CA GLU A 257 -23.23 -15.24 -1.61
C GLU A 257 -23.58 -14.16 -0.59
N ILE A 258 -22.58 -13.42 -0.08
CA ILE A 258 -22.80 -12.29 0.85
C ILE A 258 -23.53 -11.14 0.16
N MET A 259 -23.16 -10.83 -1.08
CA MET A 259 -23.78 -9.75 -1.83
C MET A 259 -25.23 -10.06 -2.22
N SER A 260 -25.57 -11.34 -2.46
CA SER A 260 -26.92 -11.78 -2.79
C SER A 260 -27.81 -12.04 -1.57
N SER A 261 -27.22 -12.23 -0.38
CA SER A 261 -27.99 -12.45 0.84
C SER A 261 -28.77 -11.20 1.23
N GLU A 262 -30.07 -11.34 1.47
CA GLU A 262 -30.90 -10.28 2.08
C GLU A 262 -30.55 -10.10 3.57
N SER A 263 -30.03 -11.14 4.21
CA SER A 263 -29.57 -11.09 5.59
C SER A 263 -28.28 -10.28 5.71
N SER A 264 -28.19 -9.47 6.77
CA SER A 264 -26.95 -8.86 7.23
C SER A 264 -26.21 -9.73 8.25
N VAL A 265 -26.84 -10.82 8.70
CA VAL A 265 -26.24 -11.79 9.61
C VAL A 265 -25.33 -12.72 8.81
N VAL A 266 -24.03 -12.63 9.08
CA VAL A 266 -23.02 -13.55 8.56
C VAL A 266 -22.53 -14.41 9.72
N SER A 267 -22.59 -15.72 9.59
CA SER A 267 -22.14 -16.63 10.66
C SER A 267 -20.63 -16.52 10.88
N GLU A 268 -20.19 -16.79 12.11
CA GLU A 268 -18.77 -16.75 12.47
C GLU A 268 -17.95 -17.75 11.64
N GLU A 269 -18.46 -18.98 11.44
CA GLU A 269 -17.86 -19.99 10.57
C GLU A 269 -17.62 -19.46 9.15
N TYR A 270 -18.57 -18.67 8.64
CA TYR A 270 -18.45 -18.06 7.32
C TYR A 270 -17.40 -16.95 7.30
N LEU A 271 -17.30 -16.13 8.36
CA LEU A 271 -16.24 -15.12 8.49
C LEU A 271 -14.85 -15.76 8.54
N VAL A 272 -14.71 -16.88 9.25
CA VAL A 272 -13.49 -17.70 9.27
C VAL A 272 -13.15 -18.19 7.87
N LYS A 273 -14.15 -18.72 7.13
CA LYS A 273 -13.97 -19.18 5.74
C LYS A 273 -13.47 -18.04 4.83
N VAL A 274 -14.13 -16.89 4.84
CA VAL A 274 -13.73 -15.70 4.05
C VAL A 274 -12.31 -15.26 4.41
N ALA A 275 -11.98 -15.20 5.70
CA ALA A 275 -10.66 -14.79 6.16
C ALA A 275 -9.56 -15.78 5.73
N LYS A 276 -9.84 -17.10 5.75
CA LYS A 276 -8.92 -18.16 5.34
C LYS A 276 -8.69 -18.21 3.83
N ILE A 277 -9.75 -18.13 3.02
CA ILE A 277 -9.64 -18.16 1.54
C ILE A 277 -8.85 -16.95 1.00
N ASN A 278 -8.89 -15.81 1.69
CA ASN A 278 -8.07 -14.65 1.33
C ASN A 278 -6.55 -14.93 1.47
N LEU A 279 -6.11 -15.81 2.38
CA LEU A 279 -4.68 -15.97 2.66
C LEU A 279 -3.88 -16.56 1.48
N PRO A 280 -4.30 -17.67 0.84
CA PRO A 280 -3.66 -18.15 -0.39
C PRO A 280 -3.67 -17.10 -1.50
N LEU A 281 -4.81 -16.45 -1.74
CA LEU A 281 -4.94 -15.43 -2.79
C LEU A 281 -3.97 -14.25 -2.56
N LEU A 282 -3.89 -13.74 -1.33
CA LEU A 282 -2.91 -12.71 -0.95
C LEU A 282 -1.47 -13.19 -1.16
N ARG A 283 -1.16 -14.43 -0.80
CA ARG A 283 0.20 -15.00 -0.90
C ARG A 283 0.62 -15.12 -2.36
N GLU A 284 -0.21 -15.70 -3.21
CA GLU A 284 0.10 -15.87 -4.63
C GLU A 284 0.13 -14.52 -5.37
N MET A 285 -0.75 -13.58 -5.00
CA MET A 285 -0.66 -12.23 -5.54
C MET A 285 0.61 -11.50 -5.08
N ASN A 286 1.10 -11.74 -3.87
CA ASN A 286 2.41 -11.22 -3.44
C ASN A 286 3.57 -11.77 -4.26
N LYS A 287 3.53 -13.06 -4.64
CA LYS A 287 4.54 -13.65 -5.53
C LYS A 287 4.50 -13.00 -6.91
N ALA A 288 3.31 -12.85 -7.50
CA ALA A 288 3.14 -12.17 -8.79
C ALA A 288 3.72 -10.75 -8.77
N VAL A 289 3.48 -9.98 -7.70
CA VAL A 289 4.05 -8.63 -7.56
C VAL A 289 5.58 -8.65 -7.48
N LYS A 290 6.17 -9.59 -6.72
CA LYS A 290 7.63 -9.75 -6.67
C LYS A 290 8.23 -10.10 -8.04
N MET A 291 7.58 -10.96 -8.81
CA MET A 291 8.02 -11.29 -10.17
C MET A 291 7.99 -10.04 -11.07
N TYR A 292 6.95 -9.22 -10.97
CA TYR A 292 6.93 -7.93 -11.68
C TYR A 292 8.06 -7.02 -11.21
N GLU A 293 8.33 -6.90 -9.91
CA GLU A 293 9.45 -6.10 -9.39
C GLU A 293 10.81 -6.57 -9.94
N GLU A 294 11.01 -7.88 -10.03
CA GLU A 294 12.24 -8.48 -10.55
C GLU A 294 12.39 -8.27 -12.05
N SER A 295 11.29 -8.23 -12.82
CA SER A 295 11.31 -7.94 -14.26
C SER A 295 11.72 -6.51 -14.62
N VAL A 296 11.80 -5.59 -13.64
CA VAL A 296 12.21 -4.18 -13.83
C VAL A 296 13.71 -3.96 -13.56
N LYS A 297 14.39 -4.94 -12.96
CA LYS A 297 15.83 -4.88 -12.67
C LYS A 297 16.67 -5.14 -13.91
#